data_AF-A0A5E6WS92-F1
#
_entry.id   AF-A0A5E6WS92-F1
#
_cell.length_a   1.000
_cell.length_b   1.000
_cell.length_c   1.000
_cell.angle_alpha   90.00
_cell.angle_beta   90.00
_cell.angle_gamma   90.00
#
_symmetry.space_group_name_H-M   'P 1'
#
loop_
_entity.id
_entity.type
_entity.pdbx_description
1 polymer ?
#
loop_
_entity_poly.entity_id
_entity_poly.type
_entity_poly.pdbx_seq_one_letter_code
_entity_poly.pdbx_strand_id
1 'polypeptide(L)'
;MWWDVMLVSVKVTVTVWLVSYLLRPFLPCWYNNTAEIIGYRLLGVIFAVPAFARNVWIVSSSIMYYFGMFSILGLLLAGAFLFGYTLLMELGINIAGLWPYYLVLSKIAQNKTAWAGATTVIATTVAIGHMWNLRITTTKFYEEMKKFAREEREAREKRSKEQKNKSLY
;
A
#
# COMPACT_ATOMS: atom_id res chain seq x y z
N MET A 1 8.01 -16.97 22.76
CA MET A 1 7.07 -17.67 23.65
C MET A 1 5.90 -16.80 24.09
N TRP A 2 6.04 -15.82 25.00
CA TRP A 2 4.90 -14.95 25.40
C TRP A 2 4.30 -14.13 24.25
N TRP A 3 5.14 -13.66 23.33
CA TRP A 3 4.71 -12.91 22.14
C TRP A 3 3.92 -13.75 21.13
N ASP A 4 4.30 -15.02 20.96
CA ASP A 4 3.61 -15.93 20.04
C ASP A 4 2.21 -16.27 20.57
N VAL A 5 2.09 -16.49 21.89
CA VAL A 5 0.82 -16.75 22.56
C VAL A 5 -0.11 -15.53 22.47
N MET A 6 0.42 -14.31 22.63
CA MET A 6 -0.35 -13.07 22.43
C MET A 6 -0.84 -12.92 20.98
N LEU A 7 0.02 -13.21 19.99
CA LEU A 7 -0.34 -13.14 18.57
C LEU A 7 -1.42 -14.15 18.18
N VAL A 8 -1.32 -15.38 18.68
CA VAL A 8 -2.33 -16.43 18.47
C VAL A 8 -3.64 -16.04 19.15
N SER A 9 -3.58 -15.52 20.37
CA SER A 9 -4.76 -15.06 21.11
C SER A 9 -5.49 -13.91 20.40
N VAL A 10 -4.75 -12.92 19.87
CA VAL A 10 -5.33 -11.82 19.08
C VAL A 10 -5.99 -12.35 17.80
N LYS A 11 -5.33 -13.26 17.07
CA LYS A 11 -5.93 -13.87 15.86
C LYS A 11 -7.25 -14.56 16.18
N VAL A 12 -7.27 -15.44 17.18
CA VAL A 12 -8.48 -16.18 17.59
C VAL A 12 -9.58 -15.21 18.00
N THR A 13 -9.25 -14.17 18.78
CA THR A 13 -10.21 -13.15 19.23
C THR A 13 -10.81 -12.38 18.06
N VAL A 14 -9.99 -11.98 17.08
CA VAL A 14 -10.46 -11.29 15.86
C VAL A 14 -11.34 -12.21 15.03
N THR A 15 -10.98 -13.50 14.87
CA THR A 15 -11.80 -14.45 14.11
C THR A 15 -13.16 -14.68 14.76
N VAL A 16 -13.20 -14.87 16.09
CA VAL A 16 -14.45 -15.00 16.85
C VAL A 16 -15.30 -13.73 16.75
N TRP A 17 -14.68 -12.55 16.79
CA TRP A 17 -15.37 -11.28 16.61
C TRP A 17 -15.98 -11.13 15.22
N LEU A 18 -15.23 -11.50 14.16
CA LEU A 18 -15.67 -11.41 12.76
C LEU A 18 -16.84 -12.37 12.48
N VAL A 19 -16.76 -13.60 12.99
CA VAL A 19 -17.84 -14.60 12.89
C VAL A 19 -19.08 -14.12 13.66
N SER A 20 -18.90 -13.56 14.86
CA SER A 20 -20.03 -13.00 15.63
C SER A 20 -20.67 -11.80 14.92
N TYR A 21 -19.87 -10.96 14.26
CA TYR A 21 -20.37 -9.80 13.50
C TYR A 21 -21.14 -10.23 12.24
N LEU A 22 -20.71 -11.30 11.58
CA LEU A 22 -21.40 -11.88 10.41
C LEU A 22 -22.72 -12.58 10.77
N LEU A 23 -22.78 -13.25 11.93
CA LEU A 23 -23.99 -13.91 12.42
C LEU A 23 -25.02 -12.96 13.04
N ARG A 24 -24.63 -11.70 13.24
CA ARG A 24 -25.40 -10.64 13.89
C ARG A 24 -26.77 -10.34 13.28
N PRO A 25 -27.00 -10.39 11.95
CA PRO A 25 -28.32 -10.18 11.35
C PRO A 25 -29.33 -11.28 11.70
N PHE A 26 -28.86 -12.43 12.18
CA PHE A 26 -29.68 -13.61 12.46
C PHE A 26 -30.02 -13.78 13.96
N LEU A 27 -29.60 -12.83 14.81
CA LEU A 27 -29.76 -12.90 16.26
C LEU A 27 -30.85 -11.95 16.79
N PRO A 28 -31.55 -12.29 17.90
CA PRO A 28 -32.58 -11.44 18.50
C PRO A 28 -32.06 -10.07 18.92
N CYS A 29 -32.91 -9.02 18.82
CA CYS A 29 -32.53 -7.62 19.09
C CYS A 29 -31.84 -7.37 20.46
N TRP A 30 -32.23 -8.11 21.50
CA TRP A 30 -31.61 -7.99 22.83
C TRP A 30 -30.15 -8.46 22.82
N TYR A 31 -29.86 -9.56 22.12
CA TYR A 31 -28.50 -10.11 21.97
C TYR A 31 -27.63 -9.19 21.12
N ASN A 32 -28.24 -8.51 20.15
CA ASN A 32 -27.54 -7.59 19.25
C ASN A 32 -26.99 -6.36 20.00
N ASN A 33 -27.75 -5.84 20.97
CA ASN A 33 -27.36 -4.66 21.76
C ASN A 33 -26.25 -4.99 22.77
N THR A 34 -26.28 -6.18 23.39
CA THR A 34 -25.20 -6.63 24.29
C THR A 34 -23.92 -6.95 23.51
N ALA A 35 -24.05 -7.58 22.34
CA ALA A 35 -22.94 -7.85 21.44
C ALA A 35 -22.28 -6.57 20.92
N GLU A 36 -23.04 -5.47 20.77
CA GLU A 36 -22.52 -4.16 20.37
C GLU A 36 -21.54 -3.59 21.40
N ILE A 37 -21.98 -3.56 22.67
CA ILE A 37 -21.23 -2.99 23.79
C ILE A 37 -19.95 -3.80 24.04
N ILE A 38 -20.06 -5.13 23.97
CA ILE A 38 -18.91 -6.05 24.10
C ILE A 38 -17.97 -5.89 22.90
N GLY A 39 -18.51 -5.75 21.70
CA GLY A 39 -17.75 -5.53 20.47
C GLY A 39 -16.94 -4.23 20.49
N TYR A 40 -17.52 -3.11 20.94
CA TYR A 40 -16.81 -1.83 21.07
C TYR A 40 -15.71 -1.88 22.13
N ARG A 41 -15.93 -2.57 23.26
CA ARG A 41 -14.88 -2.78 24.27
C ARG A 41 -13.74 -3.66 23.76
N LEU A 42 -14.05 -4.73 23.04
CA LEU A 42 -13.05 -5.61 22.41
C LEU A 42 -12.23 -4.86 21.36
N LEU A 43 -12.88 -4.08 20.50
CA LEU A 43 -12.21 -3.19 19.55
C LEU A 43 -11.28 -2.21 20.28
N GLY A 44 -11.74 -1.59 21.37
CA GLY A 44 -10.92 -0.70 22.19
C GLY A 44 -9.67 -1.39 22.75
N VAL A 45 -9.78 -2.62 23.23
CA VAL A 45 -8.64 -3.41 23.72
C VAL A 45 -7.70 -3.81 22.58
N ILE A 46 -8.24 -4.22 21.44
CA ILE A 46 -7.45 -4.61 20.25
C ILE A 46 -6.69 -3.40 19.68
N PHE A 47 -7.33 -2.23 19.59
CA PHE A 47 -6.70 -0.99 19.14
C PHE A 47 -5.72 -0.39 20.16
N ALA A 48 -5.94 -0.63 21.46
CA ALA A 48 -5.00 -0.22 22.50
C ALA A 48 -3.68 -1.02 22.47
N VAL A 49 -3.64 -2.19 21.81
CA VAL A 49 -2.39 -2.93 21.61
C VAL A 49 -1.54 -2.21 20.54
N PRO A 50 -0.37 -1.64 20.91
CA PRO A 50 0.45 -0.84 19.98
C PRO A 50 0.91 -1.65 18.76
N ALA A 51 1.10 -2.96 18.94
CA ALA A 51 1.47 -3.87 17.86
C ALA A 51 0.34 -4.04 16.83
N PHE A 52 -0.93 -4.02 17.26
CA PHE A 52 -2.06 -4.15 16.35
C PHE A 52 -2.28 -2.87 15.56
N ALA A 53 -2.31 -1.70 16.22
CA ALA A 53 -2.39 -0.41 15.55
C ALA A 53 -1.25 -0.22 14.53
N ARG A 54 -0.02 -0.60 14.90
CA ARG A 54 1.13 -0.59 13.98
C ARG A 54 0.95 -1.53 12.80
N ASN A 55 0.46 -2.75 13.03
CA ASN A 55 0.20 -3.71 11.94
C ASN A 55 -0.90 -3.23 11.00
N VAL A 56 -2.00 -2.70 11.54
CA VAL A 56 -3.09 -2.11 10.74
C VAL A 56 -2.59 -0.94 9.91
N TRP A 57 -1.77 -0.05 10.49
CA TRP A 57 -1.16 1.07 9.78
C TRP A 57 -0.27 0.60 8.61
N ILE A 58 0.59 -0.41 8.85
CA ILE A 58 1.47 -0.97 7.82
C ILE A 58 0.64 -1.61 6.69
N VAL A 59 -0.40 -2.37 7.04
CA VAL A 59 -1.29 -3.01 6.07
C VAL A 59 -2.06 -1.95 5.27
N SER A 60 -2.63 -0.94 5.92
CA SER A 60 -3.33 0.16 5.27
C SER A 60 -2.42 0.95 4.31
N SER A 61 -1.20 1.25 4.75
CA SER A 61 -0.19 1.91 3.92
C SER A 61 0.18 1.06 2.70
N SER A 62 0.32 -0.26 2.89
CA SER A 62 0.60 -1.20 1.80
C SER A 62 -0.56 -1.26 0.79
N ILE A 63 -1.81 -1.28 1.27
CA ILE A 63 -3.00 -1.26 0.40
C ILE A 63 -3.06 0.03 -0.41
N MET A 64 -2.86 1.20 0.22
CA MET A 64 -2.81 2.48 -0.51
C MET A 64 -1.69 2.52 -1.55
N TYR A 65 -0.51 1.96 -1.24
CA TYR A 65 0.59 1.88 -2.19
C TYR A 65 0.23 1.05 -3.43
N TYR A 66 -0.32 -0.15 -3.26
CA TYR A 66 -0.73 -0.99 -4.39
C TYR A 66 -1.88 -0.37 -5.18
N PHE A 67 -2.83 0.27 -4.51
CA PHE A 67 -3.92 0.99 -5.17
C PHE A 67 -3.39 2.15 -6.02
N GLY A 68 -2.43 2.92 -5.50
CA GLY A 68 -1.74 3.98 -6.23
C GLY A 68 -0.98 3.45 -7.47
N MET A 69 -0.23 2.36 -7.32
CA MET A 69 0.46 1.71 -8.45
C MET A 69 -0.52 1.23 -9.52
N PHE A 70 -1.63 0.60 -9.12
CA PHE A 70 -2.65 0.13 -10.05
C PHE A 70 -3.33 1.30 -10.79
N SER A 71 -3.61 2.40 -10.09
CA SER A 71 -4.16 3.62 -10.68
C SER A 71 -3.21 4.23 -11.72
N ILE A 72 -1.91 4.32 -11.42
CA ILE A 72 -0.90 4.84 -12.36
C ILE A 72 -0.76 3.93 -13.57
N LEU A 73 -0.76 2.61 -13.39
CA LEU A 73 -0.73 1.65 -14.49
C LEU A 73 -1.97 1.80 -15.38
N GLY A 74 -3.15 1.94 -14.78
CA GLY A 74 -4.41 2.17 -15.48
C GLY A 74 -4.43 3.47 -16.28
N LEU A 75 -3.95 4.57 -15.68
CA LEU A 75 -3.81 5.86 -16.36
C LEU A 75 -2.81 5.80 -17.52
N LEU A 76 -1.70 5.06 -17.36
CA LEU A 76 -0.71 4.88 -18.42
C LEU A 76 -1.31 4.09 -19.60
N LEU A 77 -2.07 3.03 -19.31
CA LEU A 77 -2.74 2.21 -20.32
C LEU A 77 -3.83 3.01 -21.03
N ALA A 78 -4.63 3.79 -20.31
CA ALA A 78 -5.65 4.66 -20.88
C ALA A 78 -5.04 5.80 -21.73
N GLY A 79 -3.97 6.43 -21.23
CA GLY A 79 -3.24 7.48 -21.95
C GLY A 79 -2.58 6.97 -23.22
N ALA A 80 -1.91 5.81 -23.14
CA ALA A 80 -1.32 5.14 -24.29
C ALA A 80 -2.38 4.68 -25.30
N PHE A 81 -3.53 4.18 -24.82
CA PHE A 81 -4.64 3.80 -25.68
C PHE A 81 -5.24 5.01 -26.40
N LEU A 82 -5.51 6.11 -25.70
CA LEU A 82 -6.04 7.34 -26.30
C LEU A 82 -5.07 7.89 -27.34
N PHE A 83 -3.79 8.02 -26.99
CA PHE A 83 -2.76 8.51 -27.89
C PHE A 83 -2.59 7.59 -29.10
N GLY A 84 -2.46 6.29 -28.86
CA GLY A 84 -2.32 5.27 -29.90
C GLY A 84 -3.52 5.20 -30.83
N TYR A 85 -4.74 5.31 -30.31
CA TYR A 85 -5.96 5.32 -31.11
C TYR A 85 -6.03 6.55 -32.03
N THR A 86 -5.74 7.75 -31.51
CA THR A 86 -5.67 8.96 -32.36
C THR A 86 -4.57 8.87 -33.40
N LEU A 87 -3.43 8.28 -33.05
CA LEU A 87 -2.31 8.09 -33.97
C LEU A 87 -2.71 7.10 -35.07
N LEU A 88 -3.34 5.98 -34.74
CA LEU A 88 -3.81 4.98 -35.71
C LEU A 88 -4.88 5.55 -36.66
N MET A 89 -5.81 6.36 -36.14
CA MET A 89 -6.81 7.06 -36.95
C MET A 89 -6.16 8.00 -37.96
N GLU A 90 -5.27 8.89 -37.52
CA GLU A 90 -4.59 9.85 -38.40
C GLU A 90 -3.63 9.17 -39.39
N LEU A 91 -2.97 8.08 -39.00
CA LEU A 91 -2.12 7.29 -39.91
C LEU A 91 -2.95 6.49 -40.92
N GLY A 92 -4.08 5.90 -40.51
CA GLY A 92 -5.00 5.20 -41.40
C GLY A 92 -5.62 6.11 -42.46
N ILE A 93 -5.95 7.35 -42.09
CA ILE A 93 -6.46 8.37 -43.01
C ILE A 93 -5.34 8.87 -43.95
N ASN A 94 -4.10 9.03 -43.47
CA ASN A 94 -2.99 9.52 -44.30
C ASN A 94 -2.35 8.46 -45.21
N ILE A 95 -2.36 7.18 -44.85
CA ILE A 95 -1.93 6.08 -45.75
C ILE A 95 -2.82 6.04 -47.00
N ALA A 96 -4.12 6.33 -46.85
CA ALA A 96 -5.04 6.47 -47.97
C ALA A 96 -4.77 7.74 -48.82
N GLY A 97 -4.07 8.74 -48.27
CA GLY A 97 -3.84 10.03 -48.89
C GLY A 97 -2.44 10.27 -49.48
N LEU A 98 -1.43 9.44 -49.20
CA LEU A 98 -0.02 9.66 -49.58
C LEU A 98 0.57 11.00 -49.04
N TRP A 99 0.20 11.39 -47.82
CA TRP A 99 0.67 12.66 -47.22
C TRP A 99 2.00 12.50 -46.48
N PRO A 100 2.84 13.55 -46.43
CA PRO A 100 4.13 13.51 -45.74
C PRO A 100 3.96 13.40 -44.22
N TYR A 101 4.76 12.53 -43.59
CA TYR A 101 4.74 12.22 -42.14
C TYR A 101 4.76 13.46 -41.22
N TYR A 102 5.38 14.55 -41.64
CA TYR A 102 5.43 15.81 -40.89
C TYR A 102 4.05 16.44 -40.65
N LEU A 103 3.16 16.32 -41.64
CA LEU A 103 1.79 16.86 -41.60
C LEU A 103 0.87 16.05 -40.68
N VAL A 104 1.19 14.78 -40.48
CA VAL A 104 0.50 13.88 -39.54
C VAL A 104 0.86 14.26 -38.10
N LEU A 105 2.14 14.53 -37.85
CA LEU A 105 2.61 14.95 -36.53
C LEU A 105 2.00 16.29 -36.09
N SER A 106 1.88 17.25 -37.00
CA SER A 106 1.28 18.56 -36.70
C SER A 106 -0.22 18.46 -36.39
N LYS A 107 -0.95 17.60 -37.09
CA LYS A 107 -2.38 17.32 -36.80
C LYS A 107 -2.57 16.61 -35.46
N ILE A 108 -1.73 15.63 -35.15
CA ILE A 108 -1.74 14.95 -33.84
C ILE A 108 -1.42 15.95 -32.72
N ALA A 109 -0.46 16.86 -32.93
CA ALA A 109 -0.09 17.89 -31.96
C ALA A 109 -1.20 18.94 -31.73
N GLN A 110 -2.07 19.19 -32.71
CA GLN A 110 -3.23 20.07 -32.57
C GLN A 110 -4.45 19.37 -31.95
N ASN A 111 -4.47 18.04 -31.93
CA ASN A 111 -5.59 17.29 -31.40
C ASN A 111 -5.58 17.24 -29.87
N LYS A 112 -6.58 17.85 -29.24
CA LYS A 112 -6.71 17.96 -27.78
C LYS A 112 -6.70 16.60 -27.07
N THR A 113 -7.25 15.56 -27.70
CA THR A 113 -7.31 14.21 -27.10
C THR A 113 -5.96 13.50 -27.15
N ALA A 114 -5.21 13.63 -28.25
CA ALA A 114 -3.86 13.09 -28.35
C ALA A 114 -2.90 13.79 -27.38
N TRP A 115 -3.02 15.12 -27.24
CA TRP A 115 -2.24 15.90 -26.28
C TRP A 115 -2.54 15.49 -24.84
N ALA A 116 -3.82 15.28 -24.49
CA ALA A 116 -4.22 14.77 -23.18
C ALA A 116 -3.71 13.35 -22.90
N GLY A 117 -3.72 12.46 -23.92
CA GLY A 117 -3.11 11.14 -23.82
C GLY A 117 -1.61 11.22 -23.56
N ALA A 118 -0.88 12.04 -24.32
CA ALA A 118 0.56 12.24 -24.18
C ALA A 118 0.95 12.82 -22.80
N THR A 119 0.24 13.84 -22.32
CA THR A 119 0.49 14.39 -20.97
C THR A 119 0.19 13.38 -19.87
N THR A 120 -0.84 12.56 -20.03
CA THR A 120 -1.15 11.48 -19.08
C THR A 120 -0.02 10.44 -19.02
N VAL A 121 0.56 10.07 -20.18
CA VAL A 121 1.71 9.16 -20.25
C VAL A 121 2.96 9.77 -19.60
N ILE A 122 3.24 11.06 -19.82
CA ILE A 122 4.38 11.74 -19.19
C ILE A 122 4.16 11.84 -17.67
N ALA A 123 2.98 12.27 -17.23
CA ALA A 123 2.64 12.42 -15.82
C ALA A 123 2.70 11.07 -15.06
N THR A 124 2.21 10.00 -15.67
CA THR A 124 2.31 8.65 -15.10
C THR A 124 3.75 8.17 -15.04
N THR A 125 4.59 8.46 -16.04
CA THR A 125 6.02 8.15 -16.01
C THR A 125 6.73 8.85 -14.84
N VAL A 126 6.43 10.14 -14.62
CA VAL A 126 6.97 10.90 -13.46
C VAL A 126 6.48 10.30 -12.14
N ALA A 127 5.19 9.93 -12.06
CA ALA A 127 4.62 9.29 -10.88
C ALA A 127 5.28 7.93 -10.57
N ILE A 128 5.56 7.10 -11.59
CA ILE A 128 6.33 5.86 -11.44
C ILE A 128 7.73 6.16 -10.87
N GLY A 129 8.41 7.19 -11.38
CA GLY A 129 9.71 7.62 -10.87
C GLY A 129 9.68 7.99 -9.38
N HIS A 130 8.68 8.76 -8.95
CA HIS A 130 8.49 9.08 -7.54
C HIS A 130 8.19 7.84 -6.68
N MET A 131 7.35 6.92 -7.16
CA MET A 131 7.05 5.68 -6.44
C MET A 131 8.25 4.74 -6.35
N TRP A 132 9.09 4.70 -7.38
CA TRP A 132 10.34 3.95 -7.35
C TRP A 132 11.32 4.52 -6.32
N ASN A 133 11.44 5.84 -6.26
CA ASN A 133 12.28 6.52 -5.28
C ASN A 133 11.80 6.26 -3.84
N LEU A 134 10.49 6.31 -3.60
CA LEU A 134 9.90 5.93 -2.32
C LEU A 134 10.26 4.50 -1.94
N ARG A 135 10.18 3.55 -2.89
CA ARG A 135 10.52 2.14 -2.65
C ARG A 135 11.98 1.98 -2.20
N ILE A 136 12.92 2.57 -2.93
CA ILE A 136 14.36 2.55 -2.58
C ILE A 136 14.58 3.14 -1.18
N THR A 137 13.90 4.24 -0.87
CA THR A 137 14.02 4.92 0.42
C THR A 137 13.48 4.05 1.56
N THR A 138 12.31 3.42 1.38
CA THR A 138 11.76 2.48 2.37
C THR A 138 12.63 1.25 2.58
N THR A 139 13.27 0.71 1.54
CA THR A 139 14.19 -0.44 1.70
C THR A 139 15.42 -0.06 2.50
N LYS A 140 16.00 1.11 2.25
CA LYS A 140 17.12 1.64 3.05
C LYS A 140 16.72 1.83 4.52
N PHE A 141 15.56 2.44 4.75
CA PHE A 141 15.04 2.64 6.11
C PHE A 141 14.83 1.32 6.87
N TYR A 142 14.35 0.27 6.18
CA TYR A 142 14.16 -1.04 6.79
C TYR A 142 15.49 -1.71 7.15
N GLU A 143 16.52 -1.56 6.30
CA GLU A 143 17.87 -2.04 6.60
C GLU A 143 18.49 -1.32 7.79
N GLU A 144 18.34 0.01 7.88
CA GLU A 144 18.79 0.80 9.02
C GLU A 144 18.08 0.37 10.32
N MET A 145 16.76 0.23 10.30
CA MET A 145 15.98 -0.30 11.42
C MET A 145 16.47 -1.70 11.86
N LYS A 146 16.81 -2.56 10.90
CA LYS A 146 17.34 -3.91 11.20
C LYS A 146 18.75 -3.86 11.79
N LYS A 147 19.57 -2.86 11.43
CA LYS A 147 20.88 -2.63 12.05
C LYS A 147 20.73 -2.13 13.48
N PHE A 148 19.90 -1.11 13.71
CA PHE A 148 19.58 -0.60 15.05
C PHE A 148 19.09 -1.71 15.99
N ALA A 149 18.19 -2.57 15.52
CA ALA A 149 17.68 -3.69 16.31
C ALA A 149 18.76 -4.74 16.67
N ARG A 150 19.82 -4.88 15.87
CA ARG A 150 20.97 -5.75 16.20
C ARG A 150 21.88 -5.08 17.23
N GLU A 151 22.21 -3.81 17.02
CA GLU A 151 23.04 -3.04 17.94
C GLU A 151 22.41 -2.95 19.34
N GLU A 152 21.08 -2.78 19.42
CA GLU A 152 20.38 -2.75 20.71
C GLU A 152 20.44 -4.10 21.43
N ARG A 153 20.38 -5.23 20.70
CA ARG A 153 20.55 -6.57 21.28
C ARG A 153 21.96 -6.78 21.80
N GLU A 154 22.97 -6.41 21.01
CA GLU A 154 24.37 -6.50 21.42
C GLU A 154 24.68 -5.61 22.63
N ALA A 155 24.10 -4.40 22.68
CA ALA A 155 24.22 -3.50 23.82
C ALA A 155 23.55 -4.07 25.09
N ARG A 156 22.38 -4.71 24.96
CA ARG A 156 21.70 -5.38 26.09
C ARG A 156 22.50 -6.58 26.59
N GLU A 157 23.07 -7.37 25.69
CA GLU A 157 23.93 -8.51 26.05
C GLU A 157 25.23 -8.06 26.75
N LYS A 158 25.86 -6.98 26.27
CA LYS A 158 27.03 -6.38 26.93
C LYS A 158 26.70 -5.87 28.33
N ARG A 159 25.60 -5.14 28.51
CA ARG A 159 25.15 -4.69 29.84
C ARG A 159 24.83 -5.85 30.79
N SER A 160 24.21 -6.93 30.28
CA SER A 160 23.93 -8.12 31.09
C SER A 160 25.20 -8.83 31.54
N LYS A 161 26.22 -8.92 30.65
CA LYS A 161 27.54 -9.46 31.00
C LYS A 161 28.27 -8.58 32.01
N GLU A 162 28.25 -7.25 31.86
CA GLU A 162 28.84 -6.32 32.81
C GLU A 162 28.17 -6.37 34.19
N GLN A 163 26.84 -6.47 34.25
CA GLN A 163 26.11 -6.63 35.51
C GLN A 163 26.45 -7.96 36.21
N LYS A 164 26.53 -9.07 35.46
CA LYS A 164 26.96 -10.37 36.02
C LYS A 164 28.39 -10.33 36.55
N ASN A 165 29.29 -9.64 35.85
CA ASN A 165 30.69 -9.53 36.28
C ASN A 165 30.82 -8.65 37.54
N LYS A 166 30.03 -7.58 37.66
CA LYS A 166 29.97 -6.73 38.86
C LYS A 166 29.33 -7.41 40.08
N SER A 167 28.46 -8.41 39.88
CA SER A 167 27.88 -9.18 40.99
C SER A 167 28.76 -10.33 41.50
N LEU A 168 29.86 -10.61 40.80
CA LEU A 168 30.80 -11.70 41.10
C LEU A 168 32.04 -11.24 41.90
N TYR A 169 32.20 -9.93 42.07
CA TYR A 169 33.20 -9.27 42.91
C TYR A 169 32.50 -8.50 44.03
#